data_AF-A0A3B9F636-F1
#
_entry.id   AF-A0A3B9F636-F1
#
_cell.length_a   1.000
_cell.length_b   1.000
_cell.length_c   1.000
_cell.angle_alpha   90.00
_cell.angle_beta   90.00
_cell.angle_gamma   90.00
#
_symmetry.space_group_name_H-M   'P 1'
#
loop_
_entity.id
_entity.type
_entity.pdbx_description
1 polymer ?
#
loop_
_entity_poly.entity_id
_entity_poly.type
_entity_poly.pdbx_seq_one_letter_code
_entity_poly.pdbx_strand_id
1 'polypeptide(L)' 'MTPQVMRQFWSVVENAHSQTLLQMDDNNLVCWLVNQTTMRVLLNVNETDFLSEYIKSRLHLIRDIVCENQYS' A
#
# COMPACT_ATOMS: atom_id res chain seq x y z
N MET A 1 8.40 -11.10 -5.29
CA MET A 1 7.11 -10.50 -5.71
C MET A 1 6.92 -10.62 -7.21
N THR A 2 5.70 -10.91 -7.66
CA THR A 2 5.34 -10.92 -9.09
C THR A 2 4.76 -9.56 -9.52
N PRO A 3 4.82 -9.19 -10.82
CA PRO A 3 4.25 -7.94 -11.32
C PRO A 3 2.74 -7.80 -11.07
N GLN A 4 2.02 -8.93 -10.95
CA GLN A 4 0.60 -8.94 -10.65
C GLN A 4 0.30 -8.44 -9.23
N VAL A 5 1.09 -8.87 -8.24
CA VAL A 5 0.94 -8.40 -6.85
C VAL A 5 1.18 -6.90 -6.78
N MET A 6 2.22 -6.40 -7.47
CA MET A 6 2.54 -4.97 -7.50
C MET A 6 1.40 -4.14 -8.08
N ARG A 7 0.78 -4.59 -9.18
CA ARG A 7 -0.39 -3.92 -9.77
C ARG A 7 -1.61 -3.95 -8.84
N GLN A 8 -1.84 -5.07 -8.15
CA GLN A 8 -2.93 -5.17 -7.18
C GLN A 8 -2.71 -4.23 -5.98
N PHE A 9 -1.47 -4.15 -5.50
CA PHE A 9 -1.08 -3.20 -4.46
C PHE A 9 -1.35 -1.75 -4.90
N TRP A 10 -0.88 -1.33 -6.08
CA TRP A 10 -1.13 0.04 -6.55
C TRP A 10 -2.61 0.32 -6.79
N SER A 11 -3.38 -0.67 -7.27
CA SER A 11 -4.83 -0.56 -7.36
C SER A 11 -5.48 -0.36 -5.98
N VAL A 12 -5.00 -1.03 -4.93
CA VAL A 12 -5.45 -0.81 -3.55
C VAL A 12 -5.14 0.61 -3.09
N VAL A 13 -3.92 1.10 -3.36
CA VAL A 13 -3.51 2.47 -3.01
C VAL A 13 -4.39 3.51 -3.72
N GLU A 14 -4.66 3.33 -5.01
CA GLU A 14 -5.51 4.24 -5.79
C GLU A 14 -6.98 4.22 -5.36
N ASN A 15 -7.52 3.05 -4.99
CA ASN A 15 -8.91 2.90 -4.55
C ASN A 15 -9.12 3.23 -3.06
N ALA A 16 -8.04 3.35 -2.29
CA ALA A 16 -8.12 3.73 -0.90
C ALA A 16 -8.51 5.21 -0.79
N HIS A 17 -9.48 5.51 0.08
CA HIS A 17 -9.83 6.90 0.35
C HIS A 17 -8.65 7.61 0.99
N SER A 18 -8.08 8.58 0.28
CA SER A 18 -6.86 9.28 0.67
C SER A 18 -6.93 9.91 2.06
N GLN A 19 -8.12 10.36 2.47
CA GLN A 19 -8.37 10.94 3.79
C GLN A 19 -8.06 9.95 4.93
N THR A 20 -8.39 8.66 4.74
CA THR A 20 -8.12 7.61 5.74
C THR A 20 -6.65 7.24 5.77
N LEU A 21 -5.98 7.21 4.61
CA LEU A 21 -4.54 6.92 4.51
C LEU A 21 -3.68 8.02 5.11
N LEU A 22 -4.04 9.29 4.90
CA LEU A 22 -3.27 10.44 5.40
C LEU A 22 -3.37 10.60 6.92
N GLN A 23 -4.45 10.10 7.53
CA GLN A 23 -4.62 10.10 8.99
C GLN A 23 -3.84 8.99 9.69
N MET A 24 -3.35 7.97 8.96
CA MET A 24 -2.56 6.88 9.52
C MET A 24 -1.08 7.30 9.68
N ASP A 25 -0.47 6.89 10.79
CA ASP A 25 0.98 6.87 10.92
C ASP A 25 1.59 5.80 10.02
N ASP A 26 2.90 5.90 9.80
CA ASP A 26 3.62 5.06 8.85
C ASP A 26 3.49 3.57 9.14
N ASN A 27 3.48 3.18 10.42
CA ASN A 27 3.35 1.78 10.80
C ASN A 27 1.95 1.23 10.53
N ASN A 28 0.91 1.99 10.88
CA ASN A 28 -0.47 1.61 10.58
C ASN A 28 -0.75 1.61 9.08
N LEU A 29 -0.18 2.56 8.33
CA LEU A 29 -0.31 2.62 6.88
C LEU A 29 0.28 1.36 6.21
N VAL A 30 1.49 0.95 6.62
CA VAL A 30 2.13 -0.28 6.11
C VAL A 30 1.27 -1.50 6.43
N CYS A 31 0.87 -1.65 7.70
CA CYS A 31 0.05 -2.78 8.14
C CYS A 31 -1.27 -2.86 7.37
N TRP A 32 -1.94 -1.71 7.19
CA TRP A 32 -3.20 -1.63 6.46
C TRP A 32 -3.03 -2.00 4.99
N LEU A 33 -2.01 -1.45 4.32
CA LEU A 33 -1.74 -1.72 2.89
C LEU A 33 -1.37 -3.19 2.63
N VAL A 34 -0.56 -3.77 3.51
CA VAL A 34 -0.23 -5.20 3.45
C VAL A 34 -1.51 -6.02 3.60
N ASN A 35 -2.32 -5.73 4.62
CA ASN A 35 -3.57 -6.45 4.87
C ASN A 35 -4.53 -6.38 3.66
N GLN A 36 -4.76 -5.18 3.13
CA GLN A 36 -5.62 -4.99 1.94
C GLN A 36 -5.09 -5.75 0.72
N THR A 37 -3.78 -5.79 0.53
CA THR A 37 -3.17 -6.53 -0.58
C THR A 37 -3.33 -8.04 -0.37
N THR A 38 -3.14 -8.54 0.86
CA THR A 38 -3.34 -9.95 1.19
C THR A 38 -4.80 -10.40 1.10
N MET A 39 -5.76 -9.49 1.28
CA MET A 39 -7.18 -9.78 1.05
C MET A 39 -7.51 -9.99 -0.43
N ARG A 40 -6.74 -9.38 -1.35
CA ARG A 40 -6.94 -9.51 -2.81
C ARG A 40 -6.07 -10.59 -3.43
N VAL A 41 -4.88 -10.83 -2.88
CA VAL A 41 -3.91 -11.78 -3.40
C VAL A 41 -3.37 -12.62 -2.25
N LEU A 42 -3.38 -13.95 -2.43
CA LEU A 42 -2.70 -14.86 -1.52
C LEU A 42 -1.20 -14.64 -1.62
N LEU A 43 -0.61 -14.05 -0.57
CA LEU A 43 0.83 -13.88 -0.41
C LEU A 43 1.33 -14.89 0.63
N ASN A 44 2.49 -15.47 0.36
CA ASN A 44 3.21 -16.21 1.39
C ASN A 44 3.93 -15.24 2.36
N VAL A 45 4.49 -15.79 3.45
CA VAL A 45 5.22 -15.01 4.47
C VAL A 45 6.36 -14.19 3.85
N ASN A 46 7.17 -14.81 2.98
CA ASN A 46 8.30 -14.12 2.34
C ASN A 46 7.85 -12.97 1.42
N GLU A 47 6.75 -13.15 0.70
CA GLU A 47 6.18 -12.13 -0.18
C GLU A 47 5.54 -10.99 0.62
N THR A 48 4.92 -11.32 1.75
CA THR A 48 4.36 -10.36 2.70
C THR A 48 5.46 -9.50 3.32
N ASP A 49 6.54 -10.12 3.76
CA ASP A 49 7.71 -9.41 4.31
C ASP A 49 8.34 -8.51 3.25
N PHE A 50 8.54 -9.02 2.03
CA PHE A 50 9.06 -8.23 0.93
C PHE A 50 8.13 -7.05 0.58
N LEU A 51 6.81 -7.26 0.57
CA LEU A 51 5.83 -6.20 0.33
C LEU A 51 5.89 -5.14 1.43
N SER A 52 5.98 -5.56 2.69
CA SER A 52 6.11 -4.65 3.85
C SER A 52 7.35 -3.76 3.73
N GLU A 53 8.51 -4.35 3.44
CA GLU A 53 9.76 -3.61 3.25
C GLU A 53 9.69 -2.67 2.02
N TYR A 54 9.06 -3.14 0.93
CA TYR A 54 8.83 -2.31 -0.24
C TYR A 54 7.96 -1.09 0.06
N ILE A 55 6.87 -1.27 0.80
CA ILE A 55 5.96 -0.18 1.19
C ILE A 55 6.71 0.81 2.08
N LYS A 56 7.45 0.35 3.10
CA LYS A 56 8.25 1.22 3.98
C LYS A 56 9.26 2.04 3.18
N SER A 57 9.96 1.42 2.23
CA SER A 57 10.93 2.13 1.39
C SER A 57 10.29 3.18 0.48
N ARG A 58 9.00 3.05 0.15
CA ARG A 58 8.28 3.95 -0.76
C ARG A 58 7.16 4.72 -0.09
N LEU A 59 7.17 4.79 1.23
CA LEU A 59 6.07 5.34 2.01
C LEU A 59 5.85 6.83 1.72
N HIS A 60 6.95 7.57 1.55
CA HIS A 60 6.91 8.96 1.10
C HIS A 60 6.23 9.11 -0.27
N LEU A 61 6.61 8.29 -1.25
CA LEU A 61 6.01 8.32 -2.59
C LEU A 61 4.51 7.99 -2.56
N ILE A 62 4.12 7.01 -1.72
CA ILE A 62 2.71 6.64 -1.56
C ILE A 62 1.92 7.82 -0.97
N ARG A 63 2.46 8.49 0.06
CA ARG A 63 1.84 9.69 0.64
C ARG A 63 1.71 10.82 -0.38
N ASP A 64 2.73 11.03 -1.22
CA ASP A 64 2.70 12.06 -2.26
C ASP A 64 1.60 11.80 -3.29
N ILE A 65 1.50 10.56 -3.79
CA ILE A 65 0.47 10.15 -4.75
C ILE A 65 -0.93 10.29 -4.15
N VAL A 66 -1.10 9.83 -2.90
CA VAL A 66 -2.38 9.91 -2.18
C VAL A 66 -2.81 11.36 -1.95
N CYS A 67 -1.85 12.24 -1.66
CA CYS A 67 -2.06 13.68 -1.53
C CYS A 67 -2.51 14.29 -2.86
N GLU A 68 -1.80 14.01 -3.96
CA GLU A 68 -2.14 14.50 -5.30
C GLU A 68 -3.56 14.07 -5.74
N ASN A 69 -3.93 12.82 -5.46
CA ASN A 69 -5.25 12.29 -5.78
C ASN A 69 -6.39 12.92 -4.96
N GLN A 70 -6.13 13.58 -3.82
CA GLN A 70 -7.18 14.33 -3.10
C GLN A 70 -7.58 15.63 -3.78
N TYR A 71 -6.71 16.18 -4.60
CA TYR A 71 -6.89 17.51 -5.19
C TYR A 71 -7.32 17.45 -6.68
N SER A 72 -7.55 16.26 -7.24
CA SER A 72 -8.11 16.03 -8.59
C SER A 72 -9.60 15.74 -8.56
#